data_AF-A0A9P9Y1I7-F1
#
_entry.id   AF-A0A9P9Y1I7-F1
#
_cell.length_a   1.000
_cell.length_b   1.000
_cell.length_c   1.000
_cell.angle_alpha   90.00
_cell.angle_beta   90.00
_cell.angle_gamma   90.00
#
_symmetry.space_group_name_H-M   'P 1'
#
loop_
_entity.id
_entity.type
_entity.pdbx_description
1 polymer ?
#
loop_
_entity_poly.entity_id
_entity_poly.type
_entity_poly.pdbx_seq_one_letter_code
_entity_poly.pdbx_strand_id
1 'polypeptide(L)'
;MTPGSLLRGIKKEVEILYGDYGAGMLNGLQIKYLSLATSTFIIKCSRAMCSMLWSALTFMGRVPNKDGTGKHCIFRVVRVSGTIRKVEEEAIRQSRALIVAAKQEASEAQGSISGITRHTAGTQSSAQSHLAMVDDSDESMDDADG
;
A
#
# COMPACT_ATOMS: atom_id res chain seq x y z
N MET A 1 3.62 7.61 -17.12
CA MET A 1 3.39 6.21 -17.56
C MET A 1 2.01 6.09 -18.16
N THR A 2 1.84 5.25 -19.19
CA THR A 2 0.51 4.94 -19.74
C THR A 2 0.05 3.55 -19.29
N PRO A 3 -1.26 3.29 -19.17
CA PRO A 3 -1.76 1.95 -18.84
C PRO A 3 -1.23 0.86 -19.79
N GLY A 4 -1.14 1.16 -21.08
CA GLY A 4 -0.57 0.23 -22.08
C GLY A 4 0.91 -0.11 -21.84
N SER A 5 1.72 0.88 -21.44
CA SER A 5 3.14 0.63 -21.10
C SER A 5 3.30 -0.27 -19.89
N LEU A 6 2.46 -0.08 -18.86
CA LEU A 6 2.46 -0.91 -17.66
C LEU A 6 2.04 -2.35 -17.99
N LEU A 7 0.97 -2.51 -18.77
CA LEU A 7 0.50 -3.83 -19.19
C LEU A 7 1.58 -4.60 -19.98
N ARG A 8 2.29 -3.92 -20.88
CA ARG A 8 3.36 -4.53 -21.67
C ARG A 8 4.56 -4.91 -20.80
N GLY A 9 4.91 -4.08 -19.81
CA GLY A 9 5.96 -4.41 -18.84
C GLY A 9 5.61 -5.65 -18.01
N ILE A 10 4.37 -5.74 -17.53
CA ILE A 10 3.90 -6.91 -16.75
C ILE A 10 3.94 -8.18 -17.59
N LYS A 11 3.46 -8.12 -18.83
CA LYS A 11 3.52 -9.27 -19.74
C LYS A 11 4.96 -9.74 -19.99
N LYS A 12 5.88 -8.79 -20.20
CA LYS A 12 7.30 -9.09 -20.40
C LYS A 12 7.92 -9.75 -19.15
N GLU A 13 7.58 -9.27 -17.96
CA GLU A 13 8.11 -9.84 -16.71
C GLU A 13 7.60 -11.28 -16.51
N VAL A 14 6.32 -11.52 -16.78
CA VAL A 14 5.74 -12.87 -16.72
C VAL A 14 6.38 -13.80 -17.75
N GLU A 15 6.64 -13.32 -18.96
CA GLU A 15 7.34 -14.07 -20.01
C GLU A 15 8.78 -14.44 -19.58
N ILE A 16 9.48 -13.54 -18.88
CA ILE A 16 10.82 -13.82 -18.34
C ILE A 16 10.77 -14.88 -17.23
N LEU A 17 9.78 -14.82 -16.34
CA LEU A 17 9.70 -15.71 -15.17
C LEU A 17 9.09 -17.09 -15.47
N TYR A 18 8.09 -17.12 -16.37
CA TYR A 18 7.26 -18.30 -16.64
C TYR A 18 7.36 -18.80 -18.09
N GLY A 19 8.13 -18.12 -18.94
CA GLY A 19 8.27 -18.45 -20.35
C GLY A 19 6.96 -18.32 -21.14
N ASP A 20 6.90 -19.07 -22.24
CA ASP A 20 5.76 -19.09 -23.16
C ASP A 20 4.46 -19.54 -22.50
N TYR A 21 4.55 -20.38 -21.46
CA TYR A 21 3.38 -20.81 -20.68
C TYR A 21 2.70 -19.63 -19.98
N GLY A 22 3.48 -18.76 -19.34
CA GLY A 22 2.95 -17.56 -18.71
C GLY A 22 2.38 -16.58 -19.74
N ALA A 23 3.08 -16.40 -20.86
CA ALA A 23 2.63 -15.54 -21.95
C ALA A 23 1.27 -15.98 -22.52
N GLY A 24 1.06 -17.29 -22.71
CA GLY A 24 -0.21 -17.85 -23.18
C GLY A 24 -1.35 -17.74 -22.16
N MET A 25 -1.04 -17.75 -20.87
CA MET A 25 -2.06 -17.67 -19.81
C MET A 25 -2.53 -16.23 -19.51
N LEU A 26 -1.81 -15.21 -19.99
CA LEU A 26 -2.10 -13.78 -19.81
C LEU A 26 -3.33 -13.24 -20.56
N ASN A 27 -4.13 -14.12 -21.13
CA ASN A 27 -5.36 -13.79 -21.84
C ASN A 27 -6.38 -13.15 -20.89
N GLY A 28 -6.83 -11.93 -21.22
CA GLY A 28 -7.82 -11.18 -20.43
C GLY A 28 -7.25 -10.28 -19.32
N LEU A 29 -5.92 -10.09 -19.25
CA LEU A 29 -5.30 -9.10 -18.35
C LEU A 29 -5.66 -7.67 -18.79
N GLN A 30 -6.30 -6.90 -17.90
CA GLN A 30 -6.70 -5.51 -18.17
C GLN A 30 -6.46 -4.62 -16.95
N ILE A 31 -5.92 -3.42 -17.16
CA ILE A 31 -5.83 -2.38 -16.13
C ILE A 31 -7.12 -1.57 -16.16
N LYS A 32 -7.88 -1.59 -15.06
CA LYS A 32 -9.15 -0.86 -14.93
C LYS A 32 -8.97 0.53 -14.36
N TYR A 33 -7.97 0.69 -13.49
CA TYR A 33 -7.67 1.95 -12.84
C TYR A 33 -6.16 2.10 -12.72
N LEU A 34 -5.67 3.31 -12.97
CA LEU A 34 -4.28 3.69 -12.73
C LEU A 34 -4.26 5.15 -12.29
N SER A 35 -3.78 5.39 -11.07
CA SER A 35 -3.49 6.73 -10.55
C SER A 35 -1.98 6.93 -10.50
N LEU A 36 -1.48 7.94 -11.21
CA LEU A 36 -0.07 8.34 -11.17
C LEU A 36 0.27 9.14 -9.91
N ALA A 37 -0.71 9.85 -9.34
CA ALA A 37 -0.50 10.67 -8.15
C ALA A 37 -0.24 9.82 -6.90
N THR A 38 -0.97 8.71 -6.78
CA THR A 38 -0.84 7.76 -5.65
C THR A 38 -0.14 6.46 -6.03
N SER A 39 0.39 6.35 -7.27
CA SER A 39 1.05 5.15 -7.82
C SER A 39 0.28 3.84 -7.58
N THR A 40 -1.06 3.90 -7.59
CA THR A 40 -1.95 2.78 -7.28
C THR A 40 -2.74 2.38 -8.52
N PHE A 41 -2.94 1.08 -8.74
CA PHE A 41 -3.68 0.57 -9.89
C PHE A 41 -4.50 -0.66 -9.54
N ILE A 42 -5.57 -0.89 -10.33
CA ILE A 42 -6.43 -2.06 -10.21
C ILE A 42 -6.32 -2.87 -11.50
N ILE A 43 -5.95 -4.15 -11.35
CA ILE A 43 -5.82 -5.10 -12.45
C ILE A 43 -6.96 -6.11 -12.37
N LYS A 44 -7.64 -6.32 -13.50
CA LYS A 44 -8.52 -7.45 -13.72
C LYS A 44 -7.71 -8.58 -14.36
N CYS A 45 -7.80 -9.77 -13.78
CA CYS A 45 -7.20 -10.99 -14.29
C CYS A 45 -8.16 -12.18 -14.09
N SER A 46 -7.86 -13.32 -14.75
CA SER A 46 -8.51 -14.60 -14.47
C SER A 46 -7.99 -15.19 -13.15
N ARG A 47 -8.85 -15.93 -12.42
CA ARG A 47 -8.50 -16.56 -11.13
C ARG A 47 -7.27 -17.46 -11.25
N ALA A 48 -7.18 -18.24 -12.33
CA ALA A 48 -6.08 -19.19 -12.56
C ALA A 48 -4.71 -18.49 -12.61
N MET A 49 -4.67 -17.24 -13.08
CA MET A 49 -3.43 -16.48 -13.24
C MET A 49 -3.08 -15.61 -12.03
N CYS A 50 -4.01 -15.38 -11.10
CA CYS A 50 -3.81 -14.37 -10.05
C CYS A 50 -2.53 -14.59 -9.22
N SER A 51 -2.20 -15.85 -8.91
CA SER A 51 -0.97 -16.17 -8.16
C SER A 51 0.30 -15.92 -8.99
N MET A 52 0.27 -16.24 -10.28
CA MET A 52 1.37 -16.00 -11.23
C MET A 52 1.60 -14.50 -11.47
N LEU A 53 0.51 -13.74 -11.53
CA LEU A 53 0.58 -12.30 -11.66
C LEU A 53 1.16 -11.64 -10.39
N TRP A 54 0.77 -12.13 -9.21
CA TRP A 54 1.30 -11.61 -7.95
C TRP A 54 2.80 -11.81 -7.87
N SER A 55 3.30 -13.02 -8.06
CA SER A 55 4.74 -13.30 -8.05
C SER A 55 5.49 -12.43 -9.06
N ALA A 56 5.00 -12.31 -10.29
CA ALA A 56 5.62 -11.46 -11.31
C ALA A 56 5.67 -9.98 -10.90
N LEU A 57 4.61 -9.46 -10.25
CA LEU A 57 4.62 -8.10 -9.71
C LEU A 57 5.66 -7.93 -8.61
N THR A 58 5.82 -8.92 -7.72
CA THR A 58 6.81 -8.86 -6.64
C THR A 58 8.24 -8.86 -7.16
N PHE A 59 8.53 -9.58 -8.25
CA PHE A 59 9.86 -9.58 -8.88
C PHE A 59 10.12 -8.36 -9.78
N MET A 60 9.08 -7.69 -10.27
CA MET A 60 9.24 -6.51 -11.10
C MET A 60 9.87 -5.35 -10.30
N GLY A 61 11.16 -5.08 -10.54
CA GLY A 61 11.90 -4.02 -9.85
C GLY A 61 11.89 -2.66 -10.55
N ARG A 62 11.24 -2.53 -11.71
CA ARG A 62 11.35 -1.34 -12.57
C ARG A 62 10.05 -1.01 -13.29
N VAL A 63 9.65 0.26 -13.24
CA VAL A 63 8.49 0.73 -13.99
C VAL A 63 8.85 0.97 -15.46
N PRO A 64 8.05 0.46 -16.42
CA PRO A 64 8.29 0.67 -17.84
C PRO A 64 7.96 2.13 -18.23
N ASN A 65 9.00 2.95 -18.38
CA ASN A 65 8.90 4.28 -18.98
C ASN A 65 9.31 4.24 -20.45
N LYS A 66 8.75 5.16 -21.25
CA LYS A 66 9.06 5.28 -22.69
C LYS A 66 10.55 5.42 -22.99
N ASP A 67 11.30 5.98 -22.05
CA ASP A 67 12.70 6.40 -22.29
C ASP A 67 13.74 5.38 -21.79
N GLY A 68 13.33 4.16 -21.43
CA GLY A 68 14.26 3.09 -21.02
C GLY A 68 14.98 3.34 -19.68
N THR A 69 14.81 4.52 -19.07
CA THR A 69 15.30 4.92 -17.74
C THR A 69 14.20 4.80 -16.68
N GLY A 70 13.51 3.66 -16.67
CA GLY A 70 12.50 3.36 -15.65
C GLY A 70 13.04 3.55 -14.23
N LYS A 71 12.25 4.17 -13.34
CA LYS A 71 12.59 4.29 -11.92
C LYS A 71 12.57 2.91 -11.26
N HIS A 72 13.49 2.66 -10.32
CA HIS A 72 13.41 1.49 -9.46
C HIS A 72 12.17 1.60 -8.58
N CYS A 73 11.39 0.52 -8.51
CA CYS A 73 10.15 0.48 -7.75
C CYS A 73 9.89 -0.93 -7.23
N ILE A 74 9.16 -1.02 -6.12
CA ILE A 74 8.68 -2.28 -5.58
C ILE A 74 7.15 -2.25 -5.70
N PHE A 75 6.58 -3.28 -6.33
CA PHE A 75 5.12 -3.42 -6.38
C PHE A 75 4.64 -4.25 -5.19
N ARG A 76 3.76 -3.66 -4.40
CA ARG A 76 3.10 -4.35 -3.28
C ARG A 76 1.64 -4.63 -3.64
N VAL A 77 1.26 -5.90 -3.61
CA VAL A 77 -0.14 -6.30 -3.71
C VAL A 77 -0.78 -6.13 -2.33
N VAL A 78 -1.77 -5.24 -2.23
CA VAL A 78 -2.46 -4.93 -0.96
C VAL A 78 -3.65 -5.85 -0.73
N ARG A 79 -4.46 -6.06 -1.78
CA ARG A 79 -5.67 -6.89 -1.71
C ARG A 79 -5.97 -7.56 -3.05
N VAL A 80 -6.51 -8.76 -2.97
CA VAL A 80 -7.10 -9.50 -4.11
C VAL A 80 -8.56 -9.82 -3.75
N SER A 81 -9.48 -9.55 -4.68
CA SER A 81 -10.90 -9.88 -4.53
C SER A 81 -11.54 -10.19 -5.89
N GLY A 82 -12.65 -10.93 -5.88
CA GLY A 82 -13.38 -11.31 -7.09
C GLY A 82 -14.25 -10.19 -7.67
N THR A 83 -14.64 -9.19 -6.88
CA THR A 83 -15.47 -8.06 -7.32
C THR A 83 -14.71 -6.74 -7.21
N ILE A 84 -14.89 -5.88 -8.22
CA ILE A 84 -14.22 -4.57 -8.27
C ILE A 84 -14.61 -3.68 -7.09
N ARG A 85 -15.89 -3.70 -6.68
CA ARG A 85 -16.40 -2.92 -5.54
C ARG A 85 -15.63 -3.18 -4.25
N LYS A 86 -15.35 -4.46 -3.92
CA LYS A 86 -14.58 -4.82 -2.72
C LYS A 86 -13.13 -4.35 -2.80
N VAL A 87 -12.53 -4.32 -3.99
CA VAL A 87 -11.15 -3.80 -4.18
C VAL A 87 -11.13 -2.29 -4.02
N GLU A 88 -12.15 -1.61 -4.56
CA GLU A 88 -12.29 -0.15 -4.46
C GLU A 88 -12.51 0.29 -3.01
N GLU A 89 -13.42 -0.37 -2.28
CA GLU A 89 -13.66 -0.12 -0.84
C GLU A 89 -12.36 -0.24 -0.04
N GLU A 90 -11.58 -1.30 -0.28
CA GLU A 90 -10.29 -1.51 0.38
C GLU A 90 -9.24 -0.47 -0.03
N ALA A 91 -9.19 -0.09 -1.31
CA ALA A 91 -8.29 0.97 -1.78
C ALA A 91 -8.61 2.33 -1.13
N ILE A 92 -9.89 2.63 -0.94
CA ILE A 92 -10.36 3.84 -0.24
C ILE A 92 -10.01 3.76 1.24
N ARG A 93 -10.26 2.61 1.90
CA ARG A 93 -9.91 2.38 3.31
C ARG A 93 -8.42 2.59 3.57
N GLN A 94 -7.58 2.02 2.71
CA GLN A 94 -6.12 2.17 2.78
C GLN A 94 -5.68 3.61 2.53
N SER A 95 -6.24 4.26 1.50
CA SER A 95 -5.93 5.67 1.22
C SER A 95 -6.30 6.58 2.40
N ARG A 96 -7.44 6.35 3.05
CA ARG A 96 -7.85 7.09 4.26
C ARG A 96 -6.89 6.85 5.43
N ALA A 97 -6.50 5.60 5.67
CA ALA A 97 -5.54 5.26 6.72
C ALA A 97 -4.19 5.97 6.50
N LEU A 98 -3.70 6.00 5.26
CA LEU A 98 -2.47 6.73 4.89
C LEU A 98 -2.58 8.24 5.13
N ILE A 99 -3.73 8.84 4.83
CA ILE A 99 -3.96 10.27 5.08
C ILE A 99 -3.97 10.57 6.59
N VAL A 100 -4.60 9.72 7.41
CA VAL A 100 -4.63 9.90 8.87
C VAL A 100 -3.23 9.77 9.46
N ALA A 101 -2.47 8.75 9.06
CA ALA A 101 -1.08 8.55 9.50
C ALA A 101 -0.20 9.75 9.12
N ALA A 102 -0.26 10.21 7.86
CA ALA A 102 0.52 11.36 7.40
C ALA A 102 0.17 12.66 8.14
N LYS A 103 -1.10 12.86 8.54
CA LYS A 103 -1.51 14.02 9.35
C LYS A 103 -0.96 13.96 10.77
N GLN A 104 -0.90 12.78 11.37
CA GLN A 104 -0.35 12.58 12.71
C GLN A 104 1.17 12.81 12.73
N GLU A 105 1.89 12.29 11.75
CA GLU A 105 3.33 12.54 11.60
C GLU A 105 3.63 14.05 11.41
N ALA A 106 2.78 14.75 10.65
CA ALA A 106 2.93 16.18 10.43
C ALA A 106 2.65 17.02 11.71
N SER A 107 1.67 16.63 12.53
CA SER A 107 1.38 17.32 13.79
C SER A 107 2.47 17.06 14.84
N GLU A 108 3.02 15.84 14.89
CA GLU A 108 4.16 15.49 15.75
C GLU A 108 5.44 16.24 15.36
N ALA A 109 5.71 16.38 14.06
CA ALA A 109 6.85 17.19 13.57
C ALA A 109 6.72 18.68 13.93
N GLN A 110 5.49 19.24 13.93
CA GLN A 110 5.24 20.62 14.35
C GLN A 110 5.29 20.79 15.88
N GLY A 111 4.87 19.80 16.66
CA GLY A 111 4.97 19.80 18.12
C GLY A 111 6.41 19.69 18.65
N SER A 112 7.27 18.95 17.94
CA SER A 112 8.66 18.72 18.35
C SER A 112 9.54 20.00 18.28
N ILE A 113 9.27 20.92 17.34
CA ILE A 113 9.98 22.21 17.26
C ILE A 113 9.62 23.12 18.45
N SER A 114 8.40 23.01 19.00
CA SER A 114 7.99 23.78 20.19
C SER A 114 8.60 23.25 21.49
N GLY A 115 8.99 21.98 21.53
CA GLY A 115 9.63 21.35 22.70
C GLY A 115 11.09 21.75 22.91
N ILE A 116 11.85 21.98 21.83
CA ILE A 116 13.27 22.36 21.90
C ILE A 116 13.49 23.78 22.42
N THR A 117 12.55 24.71 22.21
CA THR A 117 12.66 26.10 22.69
C THR A 117 12.48 26.24 24.22
N ARG A 118 12.07 25.18 24.95
CA ARG A 118 11.89 25.24 26.41
C ARG A 118 13.14 24.90 27.23
N HIS A 119 14.21 24.36 26.65
CA HIS A 119 15.37 23.90 27.43
C HIS A 119 16.51 24.94 27.58
N THR A 120 16.41 26.13 26.98
CA THR A 120 17.46 27.17 27.10
C THR A 120 17.03 28.41 27.88
N ALA A 121 15.85 28.41 28.51
CA ALA A 121 15.37 29.52 29.32
C ALA A 121 14.88 29.05 30.69
N GLY A 122 15.78 28.98 31.66
CA GLY A 122 15.45 29.16 33.08
C GLY A 122 15.17 27.91 33.90
N THR A 123 16.11 27.61 34.79
CA THR A 123 15.90 27.45 36.24
C THR A 123 14.85 26.44 36.74
N GLN A 124 15.36 25.34 37.30
CA GLN A 124 14.86 24.58 38.47
C GLN A 124 13.37 24.75 38.85
N SER A 125 12.52 23.73 38.61
CA SER A 125 11.50 23.28 39.59
C SER A 125 10.82 21.97 39.18
N SER A 126 10.51 21.18 40.20
CA SER A 126 9.81 19.90 40.24
C SER A 126 8.38 19.94 39.68
N ALA A 127 7.93 18.85 39.02
CA ALA A 127 6.63 18.18 39.22
C ALA A 127 6.26 17.21 38.07
N GLN A 128 6.24 15.91 38.40
CA GLN A 128 5.16 14.95 38.13
C GLN A 128 4.42 15.00 36.77
N SER A 129 4.65 14.00 35.91
CA SER A 129 3.68 13.59 34.86
C SER A 129 3.60 12.07 34.73
N HIS A 130 2.76 11.52 35.61
CA HIS A 130 1.76 10.46 35.38
C HIS A 130 1.86 9.66 34.06
N LEU A 131 2.29 8.39 34.17
CA LEU A 131 2.18 7.38 33.12
C LEU A 131 0.71 7.20 32.71
N ALA A 132 0.41 7.39 31.42
CA ALA A 132 -0.90 7.04 30.86
C ALA A 132 -0.96 5.53 30.64
N MET A 133 -1.71 4.85 31.51
CA MET A 133 -2.12 3.45 31.36
C MET A 133 -3.08 3.37 30.17
N VAL A 134 -2.75 2.55 29.17
CA VAL A 134 -3.69 2.17 28.11
C VAL A 134 -4.48 0.97 28.65
N ASP A 135 -5.73 1.24 29.00
CA ASP A 135 -6.74 0.24 29.35
C ASP A 135 -7.23 -0.42 28.06
N ASP A 136 -6.62 -1.55 27.71
CA ASP A 136 -7.10 -2.47 26.69
C ASP A 136 -8.00 -3.49 27.39
N SER A 137 -9.23 -3.06 27.69
CA SER A 137 -10.28 -3.95 28.17
C SER A 137 -10.83 -4.74 26.98
N ASP A 138 -10.21 -5.90 26.77
CA ASP A 138 -10.67 -6.99 25.90
C ASP A 138 -11.93 -7.62 26.52
N GLU A 139 -13.12 -7.13 26.15
CA GLU A 139 -14.37 -7.81 26.50
C GLU A 139 -14.58 -9.03 25.59
N SER A 140 -14.10 -10.17 26.06
CA SER A 140 -14.50 -11.50 25.60
C SER A 140 -15.97 -11.76 25.99
N MET A 141 -16.88 -11.75 25.01
CA MET A 141 -18.22 -12.32 25.18
C MET A 141 -18.14 -13.85 25.05
N ASP A 142 -18.17 -14.53 26.20
CA ASP A 142 -18.40 -15.96 26.34
C ASP A 142 -19.88 -16.32 26.04
N ASP A 143 -20.06 -17.53 25.51
CA ASP A 143 -21.31 -18.19 25.11
C ASP A 143 -22.37 -18.32 26.24
N ALA A 144 -23.66 -18.25 25.87
CA ALA A 144 -24.73 -18.87 26.65
C ALA A 144 -25.89 -19.37 25.76
N ASP A 145 -26.13 -20.68 25.90
CA ASP A 145 -27.18 -21.53 25.36
C ASP A 145 -28.60 -21.11 25.76
N GLY A 146 -29.58 -21.45 24.91
CA GLY A 146 -31.01 -21.20 25.06
C GLY A 146 -31.83 -21.73 23.88
#